data_AF-A0A285KFM5-F1
#
_entry.id   AF-A0A285KFM5-F1
#
_cell.length_a   1.000
_cell.length_b   1.000
_cell.length_c   1.000
_cell.angle_alpha   90.00
_cell.angle_beta   90.00
_cell.angle_gamma   90.00
#
_symmetry.space_group_name_H-M   'P 1'
#
loop_
_entity.id
_entity.type
_entity.pdbx_description
1 polymer ?
#
loop_
_entity_poly.entity_id
_entity_poly.type
_entity_poly.pdbx_seq_one_letter_code
_entity_poly.pdbx_strand_id
1 'polypeptide(L)'
;MTLWVDRRRRLFVAAVVVPACALVSVGGDLGVAAVPLVGGVLLVSIVLSVAAYAAPRPEVLFARPGVPAFETGADLSVLALVPGLVALSSAWVAGGIHARASDWSFQLLTGFLGVWALAFCAAVAWRSPTVRLRSDGVEARQLFGGLFVPWEARPTVADMRPYRLALTYGRPELVRRRGWWPLGPHGIPVTGVDAGFLGQVIQYYGQDAGRRAGIGTGDERGLLTGV
;
A
#
# COMPACT_ATOMS: atom_id res chain seq x y z
N MET A 1 5.00 -11.85 -17.10
CA MET A 1 5.34 -11.07 -15.87
C MET A 1 4.10 -10.52 -15.12
N THR A 2 2.91 -10.42 -15.74
CA THR A 2 1.59 -10.19 -15.07
C THR A 2 1.28 -11.22 -13.98
N LEU A 3 1.61 -12.48 -14.25
CA LEU A 3 1.49 -13.56 -13.26
C LEU A 3 2.26 -13.26 -11.98
N TRP A 4 3.29 -12.42 -11.98
CA TRP A 4 4.15 -12.29 -10.80
C TRP A 4 3.55 -11.37 -9.71
N VAL A 5 2.95 -10.24 -10.10
CA VAL A 5 2.30 -9.31 -9.15
C VAL A 5 0.96 -9.87 -8.66
N ASP A 6 0.17 -10.45 -9.56
CA ASP A 6 -1.10 -11.10 -9.19
C ASP A 6 -0.87 -12.38 -8.37
N ARG A 7 0.16 -13.18 -8.69
CA ARG A 7 0.52 -14.35 -7.88
C ARG A 7 1.09 -13.92 -6.53
N ARG A 8 1.91 -12.87 -6.43
CA ARG A 8 2.33 -12.33 -5.12
C ARG A 8 1.15 -11.82 -4.30
N ARG A 9 0.18 -11.13 -4.92
CA ARG A 9 -1.05 -10.69 -4.25
C ARG A 9 -1.90 -11.87 -3.78
N ARG A 10 -2.12 -12.88 -4.62
CA ARG A 10 -2.87 -14.10 -4.26
C ARG A 10 -2.14 -14.94 -3.21
N LEU A 11 -0.83 -15.08 -3.33
CA LEU A 11 0.00 -15.79 -2.34
C LEU A 11 0.04 -15.04 -1.02
N PHE A 12 0.08 -13.72 -1.03
CA PHE A 12 -0.01 -12.91 0.20
C PHE A 12 -1.37 -13.07 0.86
N VAL A 13 -2.46 -12.96 0.10
CA VAL A 13 -3.82 -13.20 0.64
C VAL A 13 -3.93 -14.63 1.18
N ALA A 14 -3.44 -15.63 0.47
CA ALA A 14 -3.43 -17.01 0.95
C ALA A 14 -2.58 -17.17 2.23
N ALA A 15 -1.39 -16.56 2.26
CA ALA A 15 -0.48 -16.58 3.40
C ALA A 15 -1.02 -15.80 4.62
N VAL A 16 -2.00 -14.92 4.45
CA VAL A 16 -2.66 -14.20 5.54
C VAL A 16 -3.93 -14.92 5.99
N VAL A 17 -4.75 -15.37 5.05
CA VAL A 17 -6.04 -16.02 5.32
C VAL A 17 -5.85 -17.42 5.89
N VAL A 18 -4.91 -18.21 5.38
CA VAL A 18 -4.70 -19.60 5.85
C VAL A 18 -4.27 -19.63 7.32
N PRO A 19 -3.29 -18.85 7.79
CA PRO A 19 -2.94 -18.81 9.21
C PRO A 19 -4.04 -18.21 10.08
N ALA A 20 -4.80 -17.23 9.59
CA ALA A 20 -5.94 -16.68 10.31
C ALA A 20 -7.01 -17.75 10.58
N CYS A 21 -7.38 -18.51 9.56
CA CYS A 21 -8.31 -19.62 9.68
C CYS A 21 -7.76 -20.72 10.61
N ALA A 22 -6.47 -21.04 10.50
CA ALA A 22 -5.82 -22.00 11.39
C ALA A 22 -5.83 -21.54 12.86
N LEU A 23 -5.53 -20.26 13.11
CA LEU A 23 -5.54 -19.67 14.45
C LEU A 23 -6.94 -19.65 15.07
N VAL A 24 -7.98 -19.37 14.29
CA VAL A 24 -9.39 -19.48 14.75
C VAL A 24 -9.76 -20.92 15.10
N SER A 25 -9.25 -21.89 14.33
CA SER A 25 -9.55 -23.32 14.53
C SER A 25 -8.89 -23.89 15.78
N VAL A 26 -7.66 -23.47 16.09
CA VAL A 26 -6.90 -23.97 17.26
C VAL A 26 -7.13 -23.12 18.52
N GLY A 27 -7.58 -21.86 18.36
CA GLY A 27 -7.80 -20.93 19.46
C GLY A 27 -8.85 -21.38 20.49
N GLY A 28 -9.77 -22.27 20.11
CA GLY A 28 -10.77 -22.84 21.02
C GLY A 28 -10.17 -23.63 22.19
N ASP A 29 -9.05 -24.32 21.96
CA ASP A 29 -8.40 -25.19 22.95
C ASP A 29 -7.19 -24.53 23.64
N LEU A 30 -6.55 -23.54 23.01
CA LEU A 30 -5.33 -22.91 23.53
C LEU A 30 -5.59 -21.85 24.62
N GLY A 31 -6.79 -21.30 24.72
CA GLY A 31 -7.17 -20.35 25.77
C GLY A 31 -6.14 -19.23 25.99
N VAL A 32 -5.73 -19.01 27.25
CA VAL A 32 -4.76 -17.97 27.66
C VAL A 32 -3.37 -18.21 27.03
N ALA A 33 -3.03 -19.44 26.66
CA ALA A 33 -1.73 -19.76 26.06
C ALA A 33 -1.57 -19.20 24.63
N ALA A 34 -2.65 -18.78 23.97
CA ALA A 34 -2.60 -18.11 22.66
C ALA A 34 -2.14 -16.64 22.74
N VAL A 35 -2.26 -16.00 23.91
CA VAL A 35 -1.89 -14.59 24.13
C VAL A 35 -0.42 -14.29 23.79
N PRO A 36 0.58 -15.03 24.30
CA PRO A 36 1.99 -14.76 23.96
C PRO A 36 2.28 -14.97 22.47
N LEU A 37 1.60 -15.91 21.81
CA LEU A 37 1.80 -16.18 20.38
C LEU A 37 1.27 -15.02 19.52
N VAL A 38 0.05 -14.56 19.81
CA VAL A 38 -0.56 -13.40 19.12
C VAL A 38 0.27 -12.14 19.37
N GLY A 39 0.69 -11.92 20.62
CA GLY A 39 1.58 -10.82 20.99
C GLY A 39 2.91 -10.89 20.23
N GLY A 40 3.51 -12.07 20.11
CA GLY A 40 4.73 -12.31 19.35
C GLY A 40 4.56 -12.00 17.86
N VAL A 41 3.50 -12.50 17.21
CA VAL A 41 3.22 -12.22 15.79
C VAL A 41 3.01 -10.73 15.55
N LEU A 42 2.27 -10.05 16.43
CA LEU A 42 2.06 -8.61 16.35
C LEU A 42 3.38 -7.85 16.51
N LEU A 43 4.19 -8.20 17.51
CA LEU A 43 5.49 -7.57 17.75
C LEU A 43 6.42 -7.74 16.54
N VAL A 44 6.54 -8.97 16.00
CA VAL A 44 7.35 -9.24 14.81
C VAL A 44 6.85 -8.43 13.62
N SER A 45 5.53 -8.35 13.42
CA SER A 45 4.93 -7.56 12.34
C SER A 45 5.24 -6.06 12.48
N ILE A 46 5.20 -5.52 13.69
CA ILE A 46 5.58 -4.13 13.99
C ILE A 46 7.07 -3.92 13.72
N VAL A 47 7.94 -4.81 14.23
CA VAL A 47 9.39 -4.71 14.02
C VAL A 47 9.72 -4.76 12.54
N LEU A 48 9.13 -5.67 11.78
CA LEU A 48 9.30 -5.75 10.32
C LEU A 48 8.76 -4.51 9.61
N SER A 49 7.63 -3.97 10.05
CA SER A 49 7.09 -2.73 9.50
C SER A 49 8.01 -1.55 9.74
N VAL A 50 8.56 -1.42 10.95
CA VAL A 50 9.51 -0.35 11.30
C VAL A 50 10.83 -0.54 10.56
N ALA A 51 11.31 -1.77 10.44
CA ALA A 51 12.51 -2.08 9.66
C ALA A 51 12.31 -1.77 8.17
N ALA A 52 11.16 -2.16 7.60
CA ALA A 52 10.80 -1.85 6.21
C ALA A 52 10.60 -0.35 5.98
N TYR A 53 10.12 0.36 7.00
CA TYR A 53 10.00 1.82 7.01
C TYR A 53 11.39 2.47 7.00
N ALA A 54 12.32 2.00 7.84
CA ALA A 54 13.67 2.54 7.93
C ALA A 54 14.61 2.07 6.78
N ALA A 55 14.24 1.03 6.05
CA ALA A 55 15.06 0.48 4.99
C ALA A 55 15.24 1.48 3.83
N PRO A 56 16.45 1.56 3.24
CA PRO A 56 16.67 2.28 2.00
C PRO A 56 15.69 1.82 0.93
N ARG A 57 15.11 2.78 0.22
CA ARG A 57 14.11 2.49 -0.81
C ARG A 57 14.78 2.34 -2.17
N PRO A 58 14.29 1.42 -3.01
CA PRO A 58 14.86 1.23 -4.32
C PRO A 58 14.53 2.42 -5.23
N GLU A 59 15.50 2.83 -6.03
CA GLU A 59 15.35 3.81 -7.12
C GLU A 59 14.86 3.10 -8.39
N VAL A 60 13.74 2.38 -8.26
CA VAL A 60 13.23 1.54 -9.35
C VAL A 60 11.75 1.77 -9.54
N LEU A 61 11.40 2.02 -10.80
CA LEU A 61 10.01 2.01 -11.28
C LEU A 61 9.76 0.74 -12.08
N PHE A 62 8.56 0.18 -11.93
CA PHE A 62 8.15 -1.03 -12.62
C PHE A 62 7.25 -0.66 -13.80
N ALA A 63 7.62 -1.10 -15.00
CA ALA A 63 6.74 -0.99 -16.17
C ALA A 63 5.52 -1.89 -15.97
N ARG A 64 4.32 -1.31 -16.12
CA ARG A 64 3.07 -2.05 -15.96
C ARG A 64 2.76 -2.82 -17.24
N PRO A 65 2.51 -4.14 -17.18
CA PRO A 65 2.09 -4.87 -18.36
C PRO A 65 0.67 -4.48 -18.80
N GLY A 66 0.49 -4.19 -20.09
CA GLY A 66 -0.81 -3.90 -20.70
C GLY A 66 -1.29 -2.45 -20.58
N VAL A 67 -0.59 -1.58 -19.84
CA VAL A 67 -0.84 -0.14 -19.81
C VAL A 67 0.52 0.56 -19.87
N PRO A 68 0.76 1.49 -20.82
CA PRO A 68 2.02 2.23 -20.92
C PRO A 68 2.18 3.20 -19.74
N ALA A 69 2.58 2.65 -18.61
CA ALA A 69 2.72 3.35 -17.35
C ALA A 69 3.86 2.74 -16.52
N PHE A 70 4.56 3.59 -15.80
CA PHE A 70 5.43 3.17 -14.70
C PHE A 70 4.65 3.19 -13.40
N GLU A 71 4.91 2.23 -12.52
CA GLU A 71 4.26 2.11 -11.21
C GLU A 71 5.33 1.91 -10.12
N THR A 72 5.10 2.52 -8.96
CA THR A 72 5.95 2.32 -7.78
C THR A 72 5.75 0.93 -7.17
N GLY A 73 6.75 0.45 -6.44
CA GLY A 73 6.65 -0.81 -5.70
C GLY A 73 5.54 -0.79 -4.64
N ALA A 74 5.15 -1.98 -4.17
CA ALA A 74 4.23 -2.10 -3.04
C ALA A 74 4.88 -1.59 -1.75
N ASP A 75 4.08 -1.04 -0.84
CA ASP A 75 4.56 -0.60 0.47
C ASP A 75 4.78 -1.82 1.38
N LEU A 76 6.06 -2.20 1.55
CA LEU A 76 6.43 -3.34 2.38
C LEU A 76 6.09 -3.13 3.86
N SER A 77 6.08 -1.88 4.34
CA SER A 77 5.77 -1.59 5.74
C SER A 77 4.31 -1.94 6.06
N VAL A 78 3.40 -1.52 5.19
CA VAL A 78 1.97 -1.85 5.30
C VAL A 78 1.74 -3.35 5.17
N LEU A 79 2.41 -4.01 4.22
CA LEU A 79 2.28 -5.45 4.03
C LEU A 79 2.81 -6.24 5.24
N ALA A 80 3.85 -5.77 5.90
CA ALA A 80 4.41 -6.38 7.10
C ALA A 80 3.49 -6.29 8.32
N LEU A 81 2.62 -5.28 8.42
CA LEU A 81 1.66 -5.12 9.52
C LEU A 81 0.45 -6.05 9.43
N VAL A 82 0.06 -6.45 8.21
CA VAL A 82 -1.16 -7.22 7.98
C VAL A 82 -1.23 -8.52 8.82
N PRO A 83 -0.19 -9.37 8.89
CA PRO A 83 -0.25 -10.61 9.68
C PRO A 83 -0.52 -10.35 11.17
N GLY A 84 0.13 -9.34 11.74
CA GLY A 84 -0.07 -8.94 13.14
C GLY A 84 -1.48 -8.46 13.43
N LEU A 85 -2.04 -7.63 12.54
CA LEU A 85 -3.43 -7.17 12.66
C LEU A 85 -4.42 -8.33 12.55
N VAL A 86 -4.18 -9.25 11.63
CA VAL A 86 -5.02 -10.43 11.42
C VAL A 86 -4.96 -11.38 12.61
N ALA A 87 -3.77 -11.63 13.18
CA ALA A 87 -3.61 -12.43 14.39
C ALA A 87 -4.34 -11.79 15.58
N LEU A 88 -4.19 -10.47 15.77
CA LEU A 88 -4.85 -9.72 16.83
C LEU A 88 -6.39 -9.76 16.70
N SER A 89 -6.92 -9.51 15.49
CA SER A 89 -8.36 -9.60 15.23
C SER A 89 -8.90 -11.00 15.50
N SER A 90 -8.17 -12.04 15.07
CA SER A 90 -8.57 -13.43 15.28
C SER A 90 -8.62 -13.79 16.77
N ALA A 91 -7.62 -13.37 17.54
CA ALA A 91 -7.55 -13.59 18.99
C ALA A 91 -8.66 -12.85 19.73
N TRP A 92 -8.97 -11.62 19.32
CA TRP A 92 -10.04 -10.82 19.92
C TRP A 92 -11.41 -11.48 19.71
N VAL A 93 -11.65 -12.01 18.51
CA VAL A 93 -12.87 -12.79 18.20
C VAL A 93 -12.95 -14.06 19.05
N ALA A 94 -11.88 -14.86 19.09
CA ALA A 94 -11.86 -16.11 19.84
C ALA A 94 -12.06 -15.88 21.35
N GLY A 95 -11.33 -14.92 21.94
CA GLY A 95 -11.45 -14.59 23.35
C GLY A 95 -12.82 -14.02 23.72
N GLY A 96 -13.42 -13.20 22.85
CA GLY A 96 -14.76 -12.67 23.04
C GLY A 96 -15.84 -13.76 23.06
N ILE A 97 -15.75 -14.74 22.17
CA ILE A 97 -16.67 -15.87 22.11
C ILE A 97 -16.58 -16.71 23.40
N HIS A 98 -15.37 -17.04 23.87
CA HIS A 98 -15.19 -17.84 25.09
C HIS A 98 -15.64 -17.12 26.35
N ALA A 99 -15.32 -15.82 26.50
CA ALA A 99 -15.61 -15.06 27.71
C ALA A 99 -17.11 -14.78 27.92
N ARG A 100 -17.91 -14.78 26.84
CA ARG A 100 -19.36 -14.54 26.87
C ARG A 100 -20.09 -15.53 25.97
N ALA A 101 -19.80 -16.81 26.15
CA ALA A 101 -20.38 -17.89 25.36
C ALA A 101 -21.93 -17.92 25.39
N SER A 102 -22.56 -17.31 26.40
CA SER A 102 -24.02 -17.21 26.54
C SER A 102 -24.65 -15.94 25.95
N ASP A 103 -23.88 -14.91 25.58
CA ASP A 103 -24.42 -13.65 25.04
C ASP A 103 -24.29 -13.60 23.50
N TRP A 104 -25.37 -13.99 22.84
CA TRP A 104 -25.44 -14.04 21.37
C TRP A 104 -25.19 -12.66 20.72
N SER A 105 -25.61 -11.56 21.36
CA SER A 105 -25.46 -10.21 20.81
C SER A 105 -23.99 -9.79 20.79
N PHE A 106 -23.27 -10.14 21.87
CA PHE A 106 -21.83 -9.90 21.95
C PHE A 106 -21.04 -10.73 20.93
N GLN A 107 -21.44 -11.99 20.68
CA GLN A 107 -20.80 -12.84 19.67
C GLN A 107 -20.99 -12.28 18.27
N LEU A 108 -22.20 -11.84 17.92
CA LEU A 108 -22.47 -11.24 16.61
C LEU A 108 -21.69 -9.95 16.39
N LEU A 109 -21.64 -9.06 17.39
CA LEU A 109 -20.90 -7.82 17.29
C LEU A 109 -19.39 -8.08 17.09
N THR A 110 -18.82 -8.96 17.92
CA THR A 110 -17.40 -9.31 17.85
C THR A 110 -17.06 -9.98 16.51
N GLY A 111 -17.89 -10.92 16.06
CA GLY A 111 -17.74 -11.58 14.76
C GLY A 111 -17.82 -10.58 13.59
N PHE A 112 -18.81 -9.68 13.62
CA PHE A 112 -18.95 -8.61 12.62
C PHE A 112 -17.71 -7.71 12.56
N LEU A 113 -17.21 -7.24 13.71
CA LEU A 113 -16.01 -6.42 13.79
C LEU A 113 -14.77 -7.17 13.28
N GLY A 114 -14.64 -8.46 13.59
CA GLY A 114 -13.56 -9.30 13.08
C GLY A 114 -13.57 -9.44 11.56
N VAL A 115 -14.73 -9.75 10.97
CA VAL A 115 -14.91 -9.81 9.51
C VAL A 115 -14.61 -8.45 8.88
N TRP A 116 -15.07 -7.37 9.50
CA TRP A 116 -14.82 -6.01 9.00
C TRP A 116 -13.33 -5.66 9.03
N ALA A 117 -12.62 -6.01 10.11
CA ALA A 117 -11.17 -5.82 10.23
C ALA A 117 -10.39 -6.63 9.18
N LEU A 118 -10.79 -7.88 8.94
CA LEU A 118 -10.21 -8.73 7.88
C LEU A 118 -10.44 -8.12 6.49
N ALA A 119 -11.67 -7.71 6.20
CA ALA A 119 -12.03 -7.06 4.95
C ALA A 119 -11.23 -5.75 4.75
N PHE A 120 -11.06 -4.97 5.83
CA PHE A 120 -10.23 -3.77 5.82
C PHE A 120 -8.76 -4.08 5.51
N CYS A 121 -8.16 -5.07 6.18
CA CYS A 121 -6.78 -5.49 5.93
C CYS A 121 -6.59 -5.98 4.49
N ALA A 122 -7.54 -6.75 3.98
CA ALA A 122 -7.54 -7.20 2.59
C ALA A 122 -7.66 -6.01 1.61
N ALA A 123 -8.52 -5.03 1.91
CA ALA A 123 -8.65 -3.82 1.12
C ALA A 123 -7.36 -2.99 1.12
N VAL A 124 -6.70 -2.85 2.27
CA VAL A 124 -5.40 -2.17 2.42
C VAL A 124 -4.33 -2.86 1.56
N ALA A 125 -4.21 -4.19 1.67
CA ALA A 125 -3.26 -4.96 0.86
C ALA A 125 -3.56 -4.85 -0.64
N TRP A 126 -4.84 -4.82 -1.01
CA TRP A 126 -5.26 -4.73 -2.42
C TRP A 126 -5.07 -3.32 -3.01
N ARG A 127 -5.35 -2.28 -2.22
CA ARG A 127 -5.29 -0.86 -2.61
C ARG A 127 -4.09 -0.13 -1.98
N SER A 128 -2.96 -0.81 -1.86
CA SER A 128 -1.68 -0.20 -1.49
C SER A 128 -1.51 1.14 -2.21
N PRO A 129 -1.12 2.21 -1.48
CA PRO A 129 -0.77 3.47 -2.11
C PRO A 129 0.27 3.21 -3.21
N THR A 130 0.01 3.77 -4.37
CA THR A 130 0.84 3.58 -5.57
C THR A 130 0.84 4.87 -6.36
N VAL A 131 2.00 5.23 -6.89
CA VAL A 131 2.14 6.31 -7.87
C VAL A 131 2.36 5.68 -9.22
N ARG A 132 1.61 6.17 -10.20
CA ARG A 132 1.69 5.76 -11.59
C ARG A 132 2.06 6.96 -12.44
N LEU A 133 3.10 6.81 -13.23
CA LEU A 133 3.46 7.77 -14.26
C LEU A 133 2.85 7.25 -15.55
N ARG A 134 2.07 8.09 -16.21
CA ARG A 134 1.44 7.81 -17.50
C ARG A 134 1.83 8.89 -18.50
N SER A 135 1.61 8.65 -19.78
CA SER A 135 1.85 9.64 -20.83
C SER A 135 1.02 10.92 -20.64
N ASP A 136 -0.14 10.84 -20.00
CA ASP A 136 -1.06 11.95 -19.73
C ASP A 136 -0.85 12.64 -18.38
N GLY A 137 -0.17 12.00 -17.42
CA GLY A 137 0.11 12.62 -16.13
C GLY A 137 0.62 11.68 -15.05
N VAL A 138 0.62 12.21 -13.82
CA VAL A 138 0.93 11.47 -12.60
C VAL A 138 -0.36 11.09 -11.89
N GLU A 139 -0.63 9.81 -11.74
CA GLU A 139 -1.75 9.26 -10.99
C GLU A 139 -1.27 8.72 -9.65
N ALA A 140 -1.67 9.32 -8.55
CA ALA A 140 -1.42 8.81 -7.21
C ALA A 140 -2.70 8.21 -6.63
N ARG A 141 -2.63 6.97 -6.15
CA ARG A 141 -3.75 6.25 -5.55
C ARG A 141 -3.50 6.07 -4.05
N GLN A 142 -4.57 6.20 -3.27
CA GLN A 142 -4.61 5.89 -1.85
C GLN A 142 -5.80 4.97 -1.56
N LEU A 143 -5.87 4.48 -0.31
CA LEU A 143 -6.91 3.56 0.12
C LEU A 143 -8.33 4.10 -0.12
N PHE A 144 -8.54 5.39 0.16
CA PHE A 144 -9.84 6.06 0.11
C PHE A 144 -9.93 7.19 -0.93
N GLY A 145 -8.95 7.29 -1.82
CA GLY A 145 -8.90 8.40 -2.76
C GLY A 145 -7.90 8.23 -3.89
N GLY A 146 -7.93 9.19 -4.80
CA GLY A 146 -7.03 9.30 -5.93
C GLY A 146 -6.77 10.75 -6.27
N LEU A 147 -5.56 11.01 -6.75
CA LEU A 147 -5.10 12.29 -7.25
C LEU A 147 -4.54 12.05 -8.65
N PHE A 148 -5.01 12.80 -9.63
CA PHE A 148 -4.47 12.80 -10.98
C PHE A 148 -3.97 14.19 -11.32
N VAL A 149 -2.67 14.30 -11.60
CA VAL A 149 -1.98 15.52 -11.96
C VAL A 149 -1.57 15.41 -13.42
N PRO A 150 -2.29 16.06 -14.36
CA PRO A 150 -1.89 16.06 -15.76
C PRO A 150 -0.55 16.79 -15.93
N TRP A 151 0.25 16.41 -16.94
CA TRP A 151 1.53 17.08 -17.20
C TRP A 151 1.36 18.57 -17.54
N GLU A 152 0.21 18.93 -18.11
CA GLU A 152 -0.20 20.31 -18.40
C GLU A 152 -0.34 21.16 -17.14
N ALA A 153 -0.50 20.53 -15.96
CA ALA A 153 -0.49 21.21 -14.67
C ALA A 153 0.90 21.74 -14.28
N ARG A 154 1.95 21.36 -15.03
CA ARG A 154 3.37 21.69 -14.78
C ARG A 154 3.77 21.37 -13.34
N PRO A 155 3.74 20.08 -12.94
CA PRO A 155 4.13 19.68 -11.59
C PRO A 155 5.62 19.96 -11.36
N THR A 156 5.93 20.66 -10.28
CA THR A 156 7.30 20.92 -9.82
C THR A 156 7.44 20.44 -8.38
N VAL A 157 8.55 19.77 -8.08
CA VAL A 157 8.84 19.31 -6.71
C VAL A 157 9.11 20.52 -5.81
N ALA A 158 8.34 20.64 -4.72
CA ALA A 158 8.41 21.75 -3.78
C ALA A 158 9.07 21.35 -2.45
N ASP A 159 8.73 20.18 -1.94
CA ASP A 159 9.32 19.60 -0.73
C ASP A 159 9.43 18.08 -0.92
N MET A 160 10.52 17.50 -0.41
CA MET A 160 10.81 16.08 -0.48
C MET A 160 10.93 15.52 0.93
N ARG A 161 9.95 14.70 1.32
CA ARG A 161 9.99 13.92 2.55
C ARG A 161 10.00 12.44 2.21
N PRO A 162 10.56 11.57 3.07
CA PRO A 162 10.71 10.15 2.75
C PRO A 162 9.41 9.45 2.35
N TYR A 163 8.25 9.89 2.85
CA TYR A 163 6.93 9.29 2.58
C TYR A 163 6.00 10.17 1.76
N ARG A 164 6.45 11.37 1.40
CA ARG A 164 5.59 12.39 0.80
C ARG A 164 6.41 13.28 -0.11
N LEU A 165 5.99 13.34 -1.36
CA LEU A 165 6.49 14.30 -2.32
C LEU A 165 5.46 15.43 -2.41
N ALA A 166 5.84 16.65 -2.04
CA ALA A 166 5.00 17.81 -2.22
C ALA A 166 5.26 18.41 -3.60
N LEU A 167 4.21 18.57 -4.40
CA LEU A 167 4.27 19.17 -5.72
C LEU A 167 3.55 20.53 -5.75
N THR A 168 4.23 21.53 -6.27
CA THR A 168 3.61 22.79 -6.71
C THR A 168 3.10 22.60 -8.14
N TYR A 169 1.97 23.23 -8.45
CA TYR A 169 1.35 23.16 -9.76
C TYR A 169 1.31 24.55 -10.37
N GLY A 170 1.75 24.69 -11.62
CA GLY A 170 1.55 25.93 -12.38
C GLY A 170 0.09 26.17 -12.75
N ARG A 171 -0.70 25.10 -12.87
CA ARG A 171 -2.15 25.14 -13.17
C ARG A 171 -2.92 24.20 -12.22
N PRO A 172 -3.18 24.61 -10.97
CA PRO A 172 -3.83 23.75 -9.97
C PRO A 172 -5.27 23.34 -10.36
N GLU A 173 -5.95 24.11 -11.20
CA GLU A 173 -7.30 23.85 -11.69
C GLU A 173 -7.41 22.58 -12.56
N LEU A 174 -6.31 22.11 -13.14
CA LEU A 174 -6.27 20.88 -13.94
C LEU A 174 -6.14 19.62 -13.07
N VAL A 175 -5.79 19.78 -11.79
CA VAL A 175 -5.56 18.66 -10.87
C VAL A 175 -6.90 18.06 -10.45
N ARG A 176 -7.07 16.77 -10.73
CA ARG A 176 -8.30 16.04 -10.41
C ARG A 176 -8.12 15.25 -9.13
N ARG A 177 -9.07 15.42 -8.20
CA ARG A 177 -9.11 14.67 -6.94
C ARG A 177 -10.39 13.87 -6.84
N ARG A 178 -10.30 12.68 -6.26
CA ARG A 178 -11.44 11.82 -5.98
C ARG A 178 -11.30 11.24 -4.57
N GLY A 179 -12.37 11.26 -3.80
CA GLY A 179 -12.43 10.67 -2.46
C GLY A 179 -11.68 11.46 -1.40
N TRP A 180 -11.33 10.79 -0.30
CA TRP A 180 -10.64 11.40 0.83
C TRP A 180 -9.12 11.38 0.62
N TRP A 181 -8.46 12.54 0.83
CA TRP A 181 -7.04 12.72 0.56
C TRP A 181 -6.32 13.44 1.72
N PRO A 182 -5.85 12.71 2.75
CA PRO A 182 -5.26 13.28 3.96
C PRO A 182 -3.90 13.96 3.75
N LEU A 183 -3.20 13.72 2.64
CA LEU A 183 -1.89 14.35 2.37
C LEU A 183 -1.98 15.81 1.89
N GLY A 184 -3.18 16.39 1.90
CA GLY A 184 -3.43 17.76 1.47
C GLY A 184 -3.29 17.94 -0.05
N PRO A 185 -3.49 19.18 -0.54
CA PRO A 185 -3.67 19.44 -1.97
C PRO A 185 -2.46 19.09 -2.86
N HIS A 186 -1.27 19.13 -2.28
CA HIS A 186 0.02 19.04 -2.98
C HIS A 186 0.77 17.74 -2.69
N GLY A 187 0.27 16.90 -1.78
CA GLY A 187 0.99 15.72 -1.34
C GLY A 187 0.73 14.50 -2.20
N ILE A 188 1.78 13.92 -2.77
CA ILE A 188 1.81 12.59 -3.36
C ILE A 188 2.42 11.61 -2.35
N PRO A 189 1.77 10.46 -2.05
CA PRO A 189 2.38 9.42 -1.25
C PRO A 189 3.60 8.85 -1.98
N VAL A 190 4.74 8.74 -1.30
CA VAL A 190 5.89 8.00 -1.82
C VAL A 190 5.93 6.68 -1.07
N THR A 191 5.62 5.60 -1.77
CA THR A 191 5.61 4.23 -1.23
C THR A 191 6.35 3.30 -2.19
N GLY A 192 7.23 2.46 -1.64
CA GLY A 192 7.97 1.45 -2.40
C GLY A 192 8.99 2.00 -3.42
N VAL A 193 9.34 3.28 -3.34
CA VAL A 193 10.37 3.94 -4.17
C VAL A 193 11.02 5.08 -3.37
N ASP A 194 12.26 5.42 -3.70
CA ASP A 194 12.89 6.64 -3.18
C ASP A 194 12.15 7.92 -3.62
N ALA A 195 12.03 8.88 -2.70
CA ALA A 195 11.29 10.13 -2.93
C ALA A 195 12.05 11.09 -3.84
N GLY A 196 13.38 11.15 -3.72
CA GLY A 196 14.25 11.96 -4.56
C GLY A 196 14.23 11.46 -6.00
N PHE A 197 14.41 10.16 -6.19
CA PHE A 197 14.31 9.51 -7.49
C PHE A 197 12.95 9.77 -8.15
N LEU A 198 11.84 9.53 -7.45
CA LEU A 198 10.51 9.83 -8.00
C LEU A 198 10.34 11.30 -8.37
N GLY A 199 10.86 12.21 -7.54
CA GLY A 199 10.87 13.65 -7.82
C GLY A 199 11.63 14.01 -9.10
N GLN A 200 12.84 13.45 -9.27
CA GLN A 200 13.66 13.64 -10.47
C GLN A 200 12.95 13.11 -11.73
N VAL A 201 12.35 11.91 -11.65
CA VAL A 201 11.61 11.33 -12.77
C VAL A 201 10.42 12.21 -13.17
N ILE A 202 9.68 12.75 -12.20
CA ILE A 202 8.58 13.68 -12.46
C ILE A 202 9.08 14.96 -13.15
N GLN A 203 10.20 15.53 -12.68
CA GLN A 203 10.79 16.71 -13.31
C GLN A 203 11.27 16.42 -14.74
N TYR A 204 11.93 15.28 -14.95
CA TYR A 204 12.44 14.84 -16.24
C TYR A 204 11.31 14.74 -17.29
N TYR A 205 10.20 14.07 -16.99
CA TYR A 205 9.04 14.02 -17.90
C TYR A 205 8.23 15.33 -17.95
N GLY A 206 8.29 16.13 -16.89
CA GLY A 206 7.70 17.46 -16.85
C GLY A 206 8.33 18.41 -17.87
N GLN A 207 9.67 18.33 -18.02
CA GLN A 207 10.45 19.20 -18.89
C GLN A 207 10.38 18.82 -20.39
N ASP A 208 10.28 17.53 -20.72
CA ASP A 208 10.28 17.06 -22.11
C ASP A 208 8.97 16.34 -22.46
N ALA A 209 8.11 17.01 -23.25
CA ALA A 209 6.84 16.45 -23.69
C ALA A 209 7.00 15.28 -24.68
N GLY A 210 8.09 15.24 -25.46
CA GLY A 210 8.34 14.19 -26.44
C GLY A 210 8.61 12.83 -25.79
N ARG A 211 9.25 12.83 -24.61
CA ARG A 211 9.60 11.60 -23.87
C ARG A 211 8.41 10.95 -23.14
N ARG A 212 7.31 11.69 -22.94
CA ARG A 212 6.13 11.18 -22.22
C ARG A 212 5.49 9.98 -22.94
N ALA A 213 5.65 9.88 -24.26
CA ALA A 213 5.17 8.74 -25.04
C ALA A 213 5.96 7.43 -24.75
N GLY A 214 7.20 7.54 -24.27
CA GLY A 214 8.05 6.40 -23.90
C GLY A 214 7.74 5.83 -22.51
N ILE A 215 6.88 6.48 -21.71
CA ILE A 215 6.55 6.04 -20.36
C ILE A 215 5.97 4.61 -20.38
N GLY A 216 6.54 3.73 -19.56
CA GLY A 216 6.15 2.32 -19.46
C GLY A 216 6.81 1.39 -20.47
N THR A 217 7.70 1.89 -21.34
CA THR A 217 8.48 1.05 -22.27
C THR A 217 9.73 0.47 -21.60
N GLY A 218 10.25 -0.63 -22.16
CA GLY A 218 11.47 -1.29 -21.66
C GLY A 218 12.73 -0.44 -21.84
N ASP A 219 12.83 0.24 -22.98
CA ASP A 219 13.98 1.10 -23.32
C ASP A 219 14.07 2.28 -22.35
N GLU A 220 12.95 2.95 -22.13
CA GLU A 220 12.85 4.08 -21.21
C GLU A 220 13.13 3.64 -19.76
N ARG A 221 12.69 2.44 -19.37
CA ARG A 221 13.03 1.87 -18.07
C ARG A 221 14.54 1.69 -17.90
N GLY A 222 15.23 1.22 -18.94
CA GLY A 222 16.68 1.03 -18.93
C GLY A 222 17.43 2.35 -18.69
N LEU A 223 16.97 3.44 -19.31
CA LEU A 223 17.52 4.78 -19.09
C LEU A 223 17.35 5.25 -17.65
N LEU A 224 16.19 5.02 -17.05
CA LEU A 224 15.91 5.44 -15.66
C LEU A 224 16.70 4.65 -14.60
N THR A 225 17.11 3.42 -14.89
CA THR A 225 17.88 2.58 -13.96
C THR A 225 19.40 2.66 -14.15
N GLY A 226 19.87 3.36 -15.19
CA GLY A 226 21.29 3.56 -15.50
C GLY A 226 21.85 4.92 -15.09
N VAL A 227 20.99 5.78 -14.50
CA VAL A 227 21.36 7.01 -13.77
C VAL A 227 21.59 6.65 -12.32
#